data_AF-A0A7Y2NUE7-F1
#
_entry.id   AF-A0A7Y2NUE7-F1
#
_cell.length_a   1.000
_cell.length_b   1.000
_cell.length_c   1.000
_cell.angle_alpha   90.00
_cell.angle_beta   90.00
_cell.angle_gamma   90.00
#
_symmetry.space_group_name_H-M   'P 1'
#
loop_
_entity.id
_entity.type
_entity.pdbx_description
1 polymer ?
#
loop_
_entity_poly.entity_id
_entity_poly.type
_entity_poly.pdbx_seq_one_letter_code
_entity_poly.pdbx_strand_id
1 'polypeptide(L)'
;SGIESVEDLKGKQLAFTSPTSNSGFKAPSAILKGDFGLEAERDFEPVFSGKHDNSILGVANQDYPAASIANSVMARMIEREVVNADQIVSVYKSQTFPTTGYGVVYNLKPELQEAIRDAFFEFEWEGSSLEEEFSKNGEAQFIPITYQEYWEVIRKIDAANDVSYACE
;
A
#
# COMPACT_ATOMS: atom_id res chain seq x y z
N SER A 1 -6.24 11.15 -18.99
CA SER A 1 -6.73 9.78 -18.70
C SER A 1 -8.20 9.58 -19.08
N GLY A 2 -9.09 10.57 -18.87
CA GLY A 2 -10.53 10.39 -19.10
C GLY A 2 -11.18 9.47 -18.05
N ILE A 3 -10.52 9.33 -16.89
CA ILE A 3 -10.95 8.51 -15.76
C ILE A 3 -11.27 9.48 -14.63
N GLU A 4 -12.54 9.51 -14.21
CA GLU A 4 -13.02 10.32 -13.08
C GLU A 4 -13.61 9.43 -11.97
N SER A 5 -13.90 8.18 -12.30
CA SER A 5 -14.46 7.17 -11.41
C SER A 5 -13.74 5.83 -11.58
N VAL A 6 -14.00 4.87 -10.67
CA VAL A 6 -13.40 3.53 -10.73
C VAL A 6 -13.91 2.76 -11.94
N GLU A 7 -15.17 2.97 -12.31
CA GLU A 7 -15.85 2.34 -13.44
C GLU A 7 -15.19 2.68 -14.79
N ASP A 8 -14.57 3.87 -14.90
CA ASP A 8 -13.85 4.32 -16.09
C ASP A 8 -12.56 3.53 -16.37
N LEU A 9 -12.12 2.68 -15.43
CA LEU A 9 -11.00 1.75 -15.64
C LEU A 9 -11.32 0.68 -16.70
N LYS A 10 -12.59 0.45 -17.02
CA LYS A 10 -12.99 -0.58 -17.97
C LYS A 10 -12.43 -0.29 -19.37
N GLY A 11 -11.77 -1.28 -19.95
CA GLY A 11 -11.08 -1.23 -21.24
C GLY A 11 -9.79 -0.41 -21.22
N LYS A 12 -9.26 -0.05 -20.04
CA LYS A 12 -8.01 0.70 -19.87
C LYS A 12 -6.92 -0.19 -19.28
N GLN A 13 -5.70 0.34 -19.23
CA GLN A 13 -4.61 -0.22 -18.45
C GLN A 13 -4.66 0.29 -17.01
N LEU A 14 -4.39 -0.61 -16.05
CA LEU A 14 -4.19 -0.27 -14.65
C LEU A 14 -2.81 -0.78 -14.19
N ALA A 15 -1.95 0.14 -13.75
CA ALA A 15 -0.66 -0.22 -13.21
C ALA A 15 -0.73 -0.61 -11.73
N PHE A 16 -0.44 -1.87 -11.45
CA PHE A 16 -0.10 -2.38 -10.13
C PHE A 16 1.39 -2.22 -9.86
N THR A 17 1.80 -2.34 -8.59
CA THR A 17 3.23 -2.30 -8.24
C THR A 17 3.86 -3.68 -8.43
N SER A 18 3.56 -4.63 -7.56
CA SER A 18 4.02 -6.01 -7.63
C SER A 18 2.93 -6.98 -7.17
N PRO A 19 2.94 -8.25 -7.61
CA PRO A 19 1.97 -9.25 -7.15
C PRO A 19 1.97 -9.49 -5.63
N THR A 20 3.07 -9.17 -4.96
CA THR A 20 3.22 -9.31 -3.50
C THR A 20 2.81 -8.07 -2.72
N SER A 21 2.52 -6.95 -3.39
CA SER A 21 2.15 -5.70 -2.73
C SER A 21 0.73 -5.73 -2.19
N ASN A 22 0.58 -5.38 -0.90
CA ASN A 22 -0.75 -5.25 -0.29
C ASN A 22 -1.53 -4.07 -0.89
N SER A 23 -0.97 -2.85 -0.79
CA SER A 23 -1.63 -1.61 -1.24
C SER A 23 -1.57 -1.38 -2.75
N GLY A 24 -0.57 -1.95 -3.43
CA GLY A 24 -0.37 -1.77 -4.86
C GLY A 24 -0.81 -2.95 -5.73
N PHE A 25 -1.42 -3.99 -5.16
CA PHE A 25 -2.02 -5.10 -5.92
C PHE A 25 -3.14 -5.80 -5.17
N LYS A 26 -2.85 -6.48 -4.04
CA LYS A 26 -3.82 -7.40 -3.40
C LYS A 26 -5.12 -6.72 -2.99
N ALA A 27 -5.04 -5.63 -2.23
CA ALA A 27 -6.21 -4.88 -1.80
C ALA A 27 -6.96 -4.22 -2.98
N PRO A 28 -6.28 -3.49 -3.88
CA PRO A 28 -6.91 -2.97 -5.09
C PRO A 28 -7.65 -4.03 -5.91
N SER A 29 -7.02 -5.18 -6.20
CA SER A 29 -7.62 -6.26 -6.99
C SER A 29 -8.90 -6.81 -6.36
N ALA A 30 -8.90 -7.00 -5.03
CA ALA A 30 -10.07 -7.48 -4.33
C ALA A 30 -11.19 -6.45 -4.23
N ILE A 31 -10.84 -5.18 -4.01
CA ILE A 31 -11.82 -4.08 -3.97
C ILE A 31 -12.45 -3.90 -5.36
N LEU A 32 -11.65 -3.85 -6.42
CA LEU A 32 -12.12 -3.75 -7.80
C LEU A 32 -13.09 -4.89 -8.13
N LYS A 33 -12.74 -6.13 -7.76
CA LYS A 33 -13.59 -7.29 -7.99
C LYS A 33 -14.87 -7.30 -7.14
N GLY A 34 -14.73 -7.05 -5.83
CA GLY A 34 -15.80 -7.19 -4.86
C GLY A 34 -16.82 -6.05 -4.88
N ASP A 35 -16.33 -4.82 -4.96
CA ASP A 35 -17.15 -3.62 -4.81
C ASP A 35 -17.59 -3.06 -6.17
N PHE A 36 -16.74 -3.21 -7.21
CA PHE A 36 -16.98 -2.63 -8.53
C PHE A 36 -17.22 -3.66 -9.63
N GLY A 37 -17.08 -4.95 -9.33
CA GLY A 37 -17.23 -6.01 -10.33
C GLY A 37 -16.23 -5.92 -11.48
N LEU A 38 -15.07 -5.31 -11.28
CA LEU A 38 -13.99 -5.18 -12.27
C LEU A 38 -12.92 -6.24 -12.02
N GLU A 39 -12.62 -7.04 -13.03
CA GLU A 39 -11.60 -8.08 -12.96
C GLU A 39 -10.50 -7.84 -13.99
N ALA A 40 -9.24 -8.02 -13.57
CA ALA A 40 -8.09 -7.95 -14.46
C ALA A 40 -8.21 -8.98 -15.59
N GLU A 41 -7.69 -8.65 -16.78
CA GLU A 41 -7.79 -9.43 -18.04
C GLU A 41 -9.20 -9.57 -18.61
N ARG A 42 -10.26 -9.32 -17.82
CA ARG A 42 -11.65 -9.29 -18.29
C ARG A 42 -12.12 -7.88 -18.60
N ASP A 43 -11.94 -6.98 -17.65
CA ASP A 43 -12.46 -5.62 -17.71
C ASP A 43 -11.34 -4.59 -17.93
N PHE A 44 -10.11 -4.86 -17.54
CA PHE A 44 -8.97 -3.95 -17.73
C PHE A 44 -7.67 -4.74 -17.88
N GLU A 45 -6.66 -4.13 -18.51
CA GLU A 45 -5.34 -4.73 -18.71
C GLU A 45 -4.43 -4.42 -17.50
N PRO A 46 -3.98 -5.44 -16.73
CA PRO A 46 -3.06 -5.23 -15.64
C PRO A 46 -1.62 -5.06 -16.14
N VAL A 47 -0.91 -4.04 -15.66
CA VAL A 47 0.54 -3.91 -15.86
C VAL A 47 1.25 -3.77 -14.52
N PHE A 48 2.54 -4.13 -14.44
CA PHE A 48 3.30 -4.10 -13.20
C PHE A 48 4.50 -3.16 -13.31
N SER A 49 4.49 -2.10 -12.50
CA SER A 49 5.54 -1.07 -12.48
C SER A 49 6.74 -1.43 -11.58
N GLY A 50 6.58 -2.46 -10.74
CA GLY A 50 7.53 -2.94 -9.75
C GLY A 50 7.41 -2.26 -8.37
N LYS A 51 7.06 -0.98 -8.31
CA LYS A 51 7.09 -0.18 -7.06
C LYS A 51 6.24 1.09 -7.15
N HIS A 52 5.86 1.63 -5.98
CA HIS A 52 4.92 2.75 -5.87
C HIS A 52 5.38 4.03 -6.58
N ASP A 53 6.66 4.39 -6.44
CA ASP A 53 7.25 5.56 -7.10
C ASP A 53 7.22 5.43 -8.63
N ASN A 54 7.51 4.25 -9.18
CA ASN A 54 7.35 4.00 -10.61
C ASN A 54 5.89 4.15 -11.05
N SER A 55 4.95 3.58 -10.29
CA SER A 55 3.51 3.73 -10.52
C SER A 55 3.07 5.19 -10.58
N ILE A 56 3.53 6.00 -9.64
CA ILE A 56 3.18 7.43 -9.55
C ILE A 56 3.79 8.21 -10.72
N LEU A 57 5.07 7.97 -11.02
CA LEU A 57 5.76 8.61 -12.14
C LEU A 57 5.12 8.26 -13.48
N GLY A 58 4.74 7.00 -13.71
CA GLY A 58 4.14 6.62 -14.98
C GLY A 58 2.73 7.18 -15.19
N VAL A 59 1.93 7.36 -14.13
CA VAL A 59 0.67 8.13 -14.24
C VAL A 59 0.97 9.60 -14.57
N ALA A 60 1.89 10.23 -13.85
CA ALA A 60 2.24 11.64 -14.05
C ALA A 60 2.81 11.92 -15.46
N ASN A 61 3.54 10.95 -16.02
CA ASN A 61 4.12 10.99 -17.37
C ASN A 61 3.19 10.44 -18.46
N GLN A 62 1.99 9.98 -18.09
CA GLN A 62 0.98 9.44 -19.01
C GLN A 62 1.39 8.13 -19.72
N ASP A 63 2.31 7.35 -19.14
CA ASP A 63 2.70 6.02 -19.63
C ASP A 63 1.54 5.01 -19.52
N TYR A 64 0.67 5.19 -18.52
CA TYR A 64 -0.60 4.48 -18.34
C TYR A 64 -1.62 5.40 -17.65
N PRO A 65 -2.93 5.14 -17.82
CA PRO A 65 -3.95 6.09 -17.43
C PRO A 65 -4.29 6.05 -15.93
N ALA A 66 -3.97 4.97 -15.22
CA ALA A 66 -4.23 4.81 -13.78
C ALA A 66 -3.24 3.85 -13.13
N ALA A 67 -3.06 4.00 -11.81
CA ALA A 67 -2.27 3.08 -10.99
C ALA A 67 -2.84 2.92 -9.58
N SER A 68 -2.63 1.76 -8.97
CA SER A 68 -2.92 1.56 -7.54
C SER A 68 -1.66 1.71 -6.70
N ILE A 69 -1.71 2.57 -5.67
CA ILE A 69 -0.53 2.98 -4.90
C ILE A 69 -0.83 3.15 -3.41
N ALA A 70 0.23 3.25 -2.60
CA ALA A 70 0.14 3.75 -1.23
C ALA A 70 0.09 5.28 -1.25
N ASN A 71 -0.96 5.88 -0.67
CA ASN A 71 -1.17 7.32 -0.69
C ASN A 71 -0.06 8.10 0.02
N SER A 72 0.56 7.54 1.07
CA SER A 72 1.69 8.15 1.77
C SER A 72 2.92 8.31 0.87
N VAL A 73 3.17 7.37 -0.04
CA VAL A 73 4.26 7.47 -1.03
C VAL A 73 3.98 8.60 -2.03
N MET A 74 2.74 8.71 -2.50
CA MET A 74 2.31 9.81 -3.38
C MET A 74 2.45 11.16 -2.69
N ALA A 75 1.97 11.29 -1.45
CA ALA A 75 2.07 12.51 -0.66
C ALA A 75 3.53 12.96 -0.52
N ARG A 76 4.43 12.03 -0.16
CA ARG A 76 5.87 12.32 -0.04
C ARG A 76 6.52 12.71 -1.36
N MET A 77 6.12 12.11 -2.47
CA MET A 77 6.65 12.48 -3.80
C MET A 77 6.20 13.87 -4.23
N ILE A 78 4.96 14.26 -3.93
CA ILE A 78 4.46 15.62 -4.16
C ILE A 78 5.21 16.62 -3.27
N GLU A 79 5.38 16.30 -1.99
CA GLU A 79 6.10 17.15 -1.03
C GLU A 79 7.56 17.39 -1.43
N ARG A 80 8.21 16.37 -2.00
CA ARG A 80 9.58 16.45 -2.52
C ARG A 80 9.66 17.00 -3.95
N GLU A 81 8.55 17.51 -4.48
CA GLU A 81 8.45 18.10 -5.84
C GLU A 81 8.88 17.12 -6.96
N VAL A 82 8.79 15.81 -6.72
CA VAL A 82 9.11 14.77 -7.72
C VAL A 82 7.99 14.67 -8.76
N VAL A 83 6.75 14.92 -8.35
CA VAL A 83 5.56 15.03 -9.21
C VAL A 83 4.69 16.19 -8.70
N ASN A 84 3.90 16.80 -9.58
CA ASN A 84 2.96 17.84 -9.21
C ASN A 84 1.58 17.24 -8.91
N ALA A 85 0.88 17.81 -7.92
CA ALA A 85 -0.44 17.33 -7.52
C ALA A 85 -1.51 17.47 -8.61
N ASP A 86 -1.37 18.42 -9.53
CA ASP A 86 -2.29 18.64 -10.66
C ASP A 86 -2.15 17.59 -11.77
N GLN A 87 -1.06 16.82 -11.78
CA GLN A 87 -0.85 15.72 -12.72
C GLN A 87 -1.61 14.44 -12.32
N ILE A 88 -2.11 14.35 -11.08
CA ILE A 88 -2.65 13.13 -10.50
C ILE A 88 -4.02 13.40 -9.86
N VAL A 89 -4.99 12.55 -10.18
CA VAL A 89 -6.31 12.58 -9.55
C VAL A 89 -6.53 11.27 -8.78
N SER A 90 -6.95 11.38 -7.52
CA SER A 90 -7.36 10.22 -6.73
C SER A 90 -8.82 9.88 -7.03
N VAL A 91 -9.04 8.74 -7.69
CA VAL A 91 -10.40 8.27 -8.08
C VAL A 91 -11.05 7.39 -7.02
N TYR A 92 -10.24 6.80 -6.12
CA TYR A 92 -10.70 5.98 -5.01
C TYR A 92 -9.66 5.95 -3.89
N LYS A 93 -10.12 5.88 -2.64
CA LYS A 93 -9.29 5.69 -1.45
C LYS A 93 -9.90 4.61 -0.56
N SER A 94 -9.16 3.53 -0.32
CA SER A 94 -9.57 2.46 0.60
C SER A 94 -9.52 2.91 2.05
N GLN A 95 -10.03 2.06 2.95
CA GLN A 95 -9.73 2.18 4.37
C GLN A 95 -8.22 2.06 4.63
N THR A 96 -7.77 2.67 5.72
CA THR A 96 -6.37 2.61 6.15
C THR A 96 -5.99 1.19 6.52
N PHE A 97 -4.89 0.72 5.94
CA PHE A 97 -4.19 -0.48 6.36
C PHE A 97 -3.02 -0.09 7.27
N PRO A 98 -2.57 -0.97 8.18
CA PRO A 98 -1.28 -0.78 8.83
C PRO A 98 -0.20 -0.59 7.76
N THR A 99 0.73 0.33 8.01
CA THR A 99 1.85 0.62 7.09
C THR A 99 2.89 -0.51 7.17
N THR A 100 4.02 -0.24 7.82
CA THR A 100 5.07 -1.23 8.03
C THR A 100 4.79 -2.01 9.31
N GLY A 101 4.57 -3.31 9.17
CA GLY A 101 4.52 -4.22 10.31
C GLY A 101 5.93 -4.70 10.67
N TYR A 102 6.32 -4.56 11.93
CA TYR A 102 7.54 -5.17 12.48
C TYR A 102 7.16 -6.43 13.25
N GLY A 103 7.83 -7.55 12.94
CA GLY A 103 7.58 -8.83 13.57
C GLY A 103 8.88 -9.51 13.98
N VAL A 104 8.79 -10.38 14.98
CA VAL A 104 9.89 -11.26 15.41
C VAL A 104 9.62 -12.68 14.95
N VAL A 105 10.69 -13.45 14.73
CA VAL A 105 10.56 -14.88 14.44
C VAL A 105 10.03 -15.61 15.67
N TYR A 106 9.16 -16.61 15.46
CA TYR A 106 8.43 -17.30 16.53
C TYR A 106 9.32 -17.96 17.60
N ASN A 107 10.57 -18.28 17.27
CA ASN A 107 11.53 -18.96 18.15
C ASN A 107 12.64 -18.03 18.67
N LEU A 108 12.48 -16.70 18.53
CA LEU A 108 13.41 -15.75 19.13
C LEU A 108 13.33 -15.86 20.65
N LYS A 109 14.46 -15.75 21.36
CA LYS A 109 14.46 -15.83 22.83
C LYS A 109 13.57 -14.74 23.44
N PRO A 110 12.71 -15.04 24.43
CA PRO A 110 11.78 -14.06 25.00
C PRO A 110 12.44 -12.76 25.45
N GLU A 111 13.62 -12.85 26.07
CA GLU A 111 14.36 -11.69 26.57
C GLU A 111 14.78 -10.75 25.43
N LEU A 112 15.07 -11.30 24.26
CA LEU A 112 15.40 -10.50 23.07
C LEU A 112 14.15 -9.95 22.38
N GLN A 113 13.02 -10.68 22.41
CA GLN A 113 11.75 -10.16 21.92
C GLN A 113 11.32 -8.92 22.71
N GLU A 114 11.44 -8.98 24.04
CA GLU A 114 11.13 -7.88 24.95
C GLU A 114 12.07 -6.68 24.72
N ALA A 115 13.38 -6.91 24.67
CA ALA A 115 14.34 -5.83 24.40
C ALA A 115 14.12 -5.14 23.03
N ILE A 116 13.76 -5.90 21.98
CA ILE A 116 13.42 -5.31 20.67
C ILE A 116 12.14 -4.49 20.78
N ARG A 117 11.11 -5.02 21.45
CA ARG A 117 9.84 -4.30 21.65
C ARG A 117 10.09 -2.99 22.38
N ASP A 118 10.81 -3.02 23.48
CA ASP A 118 11.10 -1.83 24.30
C ASP A 118 11.88 -0.80 23.49
N ALA A 119 12.89 -1.22 22.72
CA ALA A 119 13.64 -0.31 21.85
C ALA A 119 12.77 0.48 20.84
N PHE A 120 11.66 -0.10 20.37
CA PHE A 120 10.70 0.61 19.51
C PHE A 120 9.81 1.56 20.34
N PHE A 121 9.26 1.12 21.47
CA PHE A 121 8.30 1.93 22.24
C PHE A 121 8.95 3.00 23.12
N GLU A 122 10.21 2.83 23.49
CA GLU A 122 11.01 3.81 24.23
C GLU A 122 11.74 4.80 23.30
N PHE A 123 11.63 4.63 21.98
CA PHE A 123 12.26 5.53 21.02
C PHE A 123 11.71 6.96 21.14
N GLU A 124 12.59 7.92 21.44
CA GLU A 124 12.25 9.33 21.50
C GLU A 124 12.15 9.92 20.08
N TRP A 125 10.91 10.21 19.66
CA TRP A 125 10.64 10.77 18.34
C TRP A 125 11.04 12.25 18.22
N GLU A 126 10.88 13.02 19.29
CA GLU A 126 11.07 14.47 19.29
C GLU A 126 12.46 14.88 18.78
N GLY A 127 12.48 15.67 17.71
CA GLY A 127 13.72 16.16 17.09
C GLY A 127 14.52 15.10 16.33
N SER A 128 13.98 13.89 16.17
CA SER A 128 14.60 12.84 15.36
C SER A 128 14.36 13.08 13.86
N SER A 129 15.26 12.57 13.02
CA SER A 129 15.04 12.56 11.57
C SER A 129 13.85 11.70 11.14
N LEU A 130 13.43 10.74 11.99
CA LEU A 130 12.24 9.93 11.75
C LEU A 130 10.96 10.76 11.98
N GLU A 131 10.91 11.60 13.02
CA GLU A 131 9.76 12.51 13.21
C GLU A 131 9.63 13.48 12.03
N GLU A 132 10.74 14.08 11.58
CA GLU A 132 10.72 14.98 10.42
C GLU A 132 10.15 14.30 9.16
N GLU A 133 10.54 13.04 8.91
CA GLU A 133 10.08 12.26 7.75
C GLU A 133 8.62 11.77 7.89
N PHE A 134 8.18 11.34 9.07
CA PHE A 134 6.92 10.59 9.24
C PHE A 134 5.78 11.40 9.88
N SER A 135 6.06 12.51 10.56
CA SER A 135 5.04 13.33 11.26
C SER A 135 3.97 13.88 10.32
N LYS A 136 4.35 14.22 9.08
CA LYS A 136 3.44 14.80 8.07
C LYS A 136 2.34 13.85 7.61
N ASN A 137 2.54 12.54 7.79
CA ASN A 137 1.55 11.51 7.50
C ASN A 137 0.85 10.96 8.76
N GLY A 138 1.12 11.54 9.94
CA GLY A 138 0.62 11.03 11.22
C GLY A 138 1.29 9.73 11.66
N GLU A 139 2.46 9.41 11.08
CA GLU A 139 3.17 8.14 11.25
C GLU A 139 4.36 8.24 12.23
N ALA A 140 4.53 9.37 12.92
CA ALA A 140 5.60 9.59 13.90
C ALA A 140 5.34 8.90 15.26
N GLN A 141 4.99 7.62 15.23
CA GLN A 141 4.79 6.80 16.42
C GLN A 141 4.81 5.31 16.05
N PHE A 142 5.18 4.46 17.02
CA PHE A 142 4.93 3.02 16.94
C PHE A 142 3.68 2.68 17.74
N ILE A 143 2.80 1.86 17.16
CA ILE A 143 1.60 1.36 17.82
C ILE A 143 1.64 -0.16 17.94
N PRO A 144 1.11 -0.75 19.02
CA PRO A 144 0.95 -2.19 19.09
C PRO A 144 -0.08 -2.64 18.05
N ILE A 145 0.28 -3.67 17.29
CA ILE A 145 -0.59 -4.28 16.27
C ILE A 145 -0.61 -5.79 16.43
N THR A 146 -1.69 -6.42 15.99
CA THR A 146 -1.79 -7.87 15.87
C THR A 146 -2.06 -8.27 14.42
N TYR A 147 -1.48 -9.39 13.97
CA TYR A 147 -1.78 -9.95 12.65
C TYR A 147 -3.27 -10.30 12.51
N GLN A 148 -3.92 -10.76 13.57
CA GLN A 148 -5.33 -11.13 13.51
C GLN A 148 -6.22 -9.93 13.21
N GLU A 149 -6.01 -8.79 13.87
CA GLU A 149 -6.87 -7.62 13.71
C GLU A 149 -6.48 -6.78 12.50
N TYR A 150 -5.21 -6.39 12.39
CA TYR A 150 -4.80 -5.37 11.44
C TYR A 150 -4.58 -5.91 10.01
N TRP A 151 -4.41 -7.23 9.87
CA TRP A 151 -4.35 -7.90 8.57
C TRP A 151 -5.69 -8.55 8.20
N GLU A 152 -6.79 -8.31 8.93
CA GLU A 152 -8.08 -8.97 8.64
C GLU A 152 -8.50 -8.80 7.18
N VAL A 153 -8.39 -7.58 6.63
CA VAL A 153 -8.74 -7.32 5.24
C VAL A 153 -7.83 -8.10 4.29
N ILE A 154 -6.52 -8.10 4.51
CA ILE A 154 -5.56 -8.88 3.69
C ILE A 154 -5.86 -10.38 3.78
N ARG A 155 -6.17 -10.91 4.96
CA ARG A 155 -6.56 -12.32 5.14
C ARG A 155 -7.84 -12.67 4.39
N LYS A 156 -8.85 -11.78 4.40
CA LYS A 156 -10.08 -11.94 3.63
C LYS A 156 -9.80 -11.94 2.12
N ILE A 157 -8.93 -11.03 1.68
CA ILE A 157 -8.48 -10.94 0.28
C ILE A 157 -7.75 -12.21 -0.15
N ASP A 158 -6.78 -12.65 0.63
CA ASP A 158 -6.00 -13.86 0.35
C ASP A 158 -6.93 -15.09 0.30
N ALA A 159 -7.87 -15.21 1.25
CA ALA A 159 -8.86 -16.29 1.27
C ALA A 159 -9.79 -16.26 0.04
N ALA A 160 -10.23 -15.07 -0.39
CA ALA A 160 -11.08 -14.92 -1.58
C ALA A 160 -10.35 -15.21 -2.90
N ASN A 161 -9.02 -15.17 -2.89
CA ASN A 161 -8.17 -15.44 -4.05
C ASN A 161 -7.45 -16.80 -3.96
N ASP A 162 -7.86 -17.66 -3.03
CA ASP A 162 -7.26 -18.99 -2.79
C ASP A 162 -5.73 -18.94 -2.60
N VAL A 163 -5.22 -17.85 -2.02
CA VAL A 163 -3.79 -17.67 -1.77
C VAL A 163 -3.37 -18.60 -0.63
N SER A 164 -2.46 -19.52 -0.94
CA SER A 164 -1.87 -20.44 0.03
C SER A 164 -0.41 -20.06 0.30
N TYR A 165 -0.09 -19.88 1.58
CA TYR A 165 1.29 -19.75 2.05
C TYR A 165 1.76 -21.13 2.50
N ALA A 166 2.06 -22.02 1.54
CA ALA A 166 2.77 -23.24 1.87
C ALA A 166 4.20 -22.86 2.30
N CYS A 167 4.58 -23.18 3.52
CA CYS A 167 5.99 -23.26 3.87
C CYS A 167 6.56 -24.49 3.17
N GLU A 168 7.37 -24.28 2.14
CA GLU A 168 8.31 -25.31 1.65
C GLU A 168 9.47 -25.49 2.63
#